data_AF-A0A816FLP2-F1
#
_entry.id   AF-A0A816FLP2-F1
#
_cell.length_a   1.000
_cell.length_b   1.000
_cell.length_c   1.000
_cell.angle_alpha   90.00
_cell.angle_beta   90.00
_cell.angle_gamma   90.00
#
_symmetry.space_group_name_H-M   'P 1'
#
loop_
_entity.id
_entity.type
_entity.pdbx_description
1 polymer ?
#
loop_
_entity_poly.entity_id
_entity_poly.type
_entity_poly.pdbx_seq_one_letter_code
_entity_poly.pdbx_strand_id
1 'polypeptide(L)' 'MSGRGKSNASVLAGSGKARSKGKSRSMRAGLQFPVSRVHRHLRKGSYSERVAGGSPVYLAAVLE' A
#
# COMPACT_ATOMS: atom_id res chain seq x y z
N MET A 1 -20.79 -0.47 1.53
CA MET A 1 -19.94 -0.26 0.33
C MET A 1 -18.73 -1.20 0.38
N SER A 2 -18.91 -2.47 -0.01
CA SER A 2 -17.84 -3.46 -0.08
C SER A 2 -17.22 -3.44 -1.49
N GLY A 3 -16.28 -2.53 -1.72
CA GLY A 3 -15.50 -2.45 -2.94
C GLY A 3 -14.30 -3.39 -2.88
N ARG A 4 -14.42 -4.56 -3.51
CA ARG A 4 -13.38 -5.56 -3.72
C ARG A 4 -12.16 -4.92 -4.41
N GLY A 5 -10.96 -5.14 -3.87
CA GLY A 5 -9.71 -4.55 -4.37
C GLY A 5 -8.58 -5.54 -4.59
N LYS A 6 -8.86 -6.72 -5.17
CA LYS A 6 -7.85 -7.45 -5.93
C LYS A 6 -7.68 -6.65 -7.23
N SER A 7 -6.75 -5.70 -7.26
CA SER A 7 -6.48 -4.93 -8.47
C SER A 7 -5.86 -5.87 -9.51
N ASN A 8 -6.73 -6.40 -10.36
CA ASN A 8 -6.38 -6.82 -11.70
C ASN A 8 -5.72 -5.61 -12.36
N ALA A 9 -4.57 -5.81 -13.00
CA ALA A 9 -3.71 -4.79 -13.57
C ALA A 9 -4.35 -3.93 -14.68
N SER A 10 -5.66 -4.00 -14.88
CA SER A 10 -6.43 -3.39 -15.97
C SER A 10 -7.23 -2.13 -15.61
N VAL A 11 -7.32 -1.71 -14.34
CA VAL A 11 -8.16 -0.55 -13.95
C VAL A 11 -7.39 0.77 -13.79
N LEU A 12 -6.09 0.77 -14.11
CA LEU A 12 -5.29 2.01 -14.16
C LEU A 12 -4.48 2.01 -15.47
N ALA A 13 -5.19 1.94 -16.59
CA ALA A 13 -4.62 2.24 -17.90
C ALA A 13 -4.39 3.75 -18.01
N GLY A 14 -3.22 4.17 -17.57
CA GLY A 14 -2.68 5.51 -17.80
C GLY A 14 -1.17 5.39 -17.89
N SER A 15 -0.66 5.41 -19.13
CA SER A 15 0.74 5.24 -19.56
C SER A 15 1.31 3.82 -19.62
N GLY A 16 1.45 3.32 -20.86
CA GLY A 16 2.69 2.76 -21.42
C GLY A 16 3.36 1.58 -20.71
N LYS A 17 3.37 0.43 -21.41
CA LYS A 17 4.14 -0.80 -21.15
C LYS A 17 3.55 -1.70 -20.05
N ALA A 18 3.31 -2.96 -20.40
CA ALA A 18 2.74 -3.97 -19.51
C ALA A 18 3.55 -4.06 -18.20
N ARG A 19 2.95 -3.60 -17.09
CA ARG A 19 3.56 -3.68 -15.77
C ARG A 19 3.58 -5.14 -15.33
N SER A 20 4.77 -5.68 -15.06
CA SER A 20 4.92 -6.98 -14.41
C SER A 20 4.15 -6.98 -13.08
N LYS A 21 3.60 -8.14 -12.69
CA LYS A 21 2.92 -8.30 -11.40
C LYS A 21 3.88 -7.91 -10.28
N GLY A 22 3.65 -6.75 -9.67
CA GLY A 22 4.46 -6.26 -8.56
C GLY A 22 4.19 -7.05 -7.28
N LYS A 23 5.25 -7.47 -6.59
CA LYS A 23 5.14 -7.95 -5.19
C LYS A 23 4.58 -6.84 -4.30
N SER A 24 3.65 -7.18 -3.41
CA SER A 24 3.05 -6.25 -2.45
C SER A 24 4.08 -5.74 -1.44
N ARG A 25 3.85 -4.56 -0.85
CA ARG A 25 4.73 -3.99 0.17
C ARG A 25 4.83 -4.86 1.43
N SER A 26 3.72 -5.48 1.85
CA SER A 26 3.71 -6.44 2.95
C SER A 26 4.60 -7.65 2.64
N MET A 27 4.49 -8.25 1.44
CA MET A 27 5.34 -9.38 1.05
C MET A 27 6.83 -9.01 0.96
N ARG A 28 7.16 -7.76 0.59
CA ARG A 28 8.56 -7.28 0.59
C ARG A 28 9.09 -7.04 2.00
N ALA A 29 8.23 -6.62 2.93
CA ALA A 29 8.59 -6.38 4.33
C ALA A 29 8.54 -7.65 5.20
N GLY A 30 8.00 -8.76 4.68
CA GLY A 30 7.82 -10.00 5.46
C GLY A 30 6.71 -9.93 6.50
N LEU A 31 5.79 -8.99 6.36
CA LEU A 31 4.74 -8.67 7.33
C LEU A 31 3.39 -9.25 6.89
N GLN A 32 2.65 -9.89 7.79
CA GLN A 32 1.25 -10.26 7.61
C GLN A 32 0.33 -9.03 7.57
N PHE A 33 0.69 -7.99 8.34
CA PHE A 33 -0.08 -6.77 8.41
C PHE A 33 -0.05 -5.99 7.08
N PRO A 34 -1.16 -5.32 6.71
CA PRO A 34 -1.29 -4.68 5.41
C PRO A 34 -0.60 -3.29 5.38
N VAL A 35 0.71 -3.26 5.14
CA VAL A 35 1.54 -2.05 4.98
C VAL A 35 0.92 -1.03 4.01
N SER A 36 0.37 -1.51 2.89
CA SER A 36 -0.25 -0.61 1.89
C SER A 36 -1.50 0.10 2.42
N ARG A 37 -2.24 -0.55 3.32
CA ARG A 37 -3.44 0.00 3.94
C ARG A 37 -3.06 0.98 5.03
N VAL A 38 -2.06 0.67 5.86
CA VAL A 38 -1.52 1.58 6.88
C VAL A 38 -1.08 2.90 6.25
N HIS A 39 -0.30 2.83 5.16
CA HIS A 39 0.12 4.01 4.42
C HIS A 39 -1.05 4.89 3.92
N ARG A 40 -2.17 4.27 3.51
CA ARG A 40 -3.36 5.01 3.08
C ARG A 40 -4.01 5.74 4.25
N HIS A 41 -4.10 5.11 5.42
CA HIS A 41 -4.66 5.74 6.62
C HIS A 41 -3.76 6.89 7.10
N LEU A 42 -2.44 6.73 7.08
CA LEU A 42 -1.50 7.80 7.45
C LEU A 42 -1.66 9.05 6.58
N ARG A 43 -1.92 8.89 5.27
CA ARG A 43 -2.15 10.03 4.36
C ARG A 43 -3.54 10.64 4.44
N LYS A 44 -4.56 9.88 4.87
CA LYS A 44 -5.94 10.35 4.98
C LYS A 44 -6.30 10.87 6.36
N GLY A 45 -5.56 10.48 7.40
CA GLY A 45 -5.83 10.83 8.79
C GLY A 45 -5.28 12.18 9.23
N SER A 46 -4.83 13.03 8.30
CA SER A 46 -4.32 14.38 8.58
C SER A 46 -3.19 14.46 9.62
N TYR A 47 -2.39 13.38 9.78
CA TYR A 47 -1.29 13.35 10.74
C TYR A 47 -0.08 14.18 10.31
N SER A 48 0.14 14.31 9.00
CA SER A 48 1.25 15.07 8.42
C SER A 48 0.96 15.38 6.95
N GLU A 49 1.56 16.45 6.44
CA GLU A 49 1.49 16.79 5.01
C GLU A 49 2.20 15.72 4.15
N ARG A 50 3.30 15.13 4.66
CA ARG A 50 4.09 14.11 3.97
C ARG A 50 4.43 12.94 4.87
N VAL A 51 4.21 11.74 4.35
CA VAL A 51 4.53 10.47 5.04
C VAL A 51 5.81 9.88 4.44
N ALA A 52 6.82 9.63 5.28
CA ALA A 52 8.07 9.00 4.87
C ALA A 52 7.86 7.54 4.41
N GLY A 53 8.65 7.08 3.44
CA GLY A 53 8.50 5.75 2.83
C GLY A 53 8.61 4.57 3.82
N GLY A 54 9.43 4.71 4.87
CA GLY A 54 9.63 3.70 5.91
C GLY A 54 8.58 3.71 7.04
N SER A 55 7.89 4.83 7.24
CA SER A 55 6.87 4.99 8.29
C SER A 55 5.78 3.91 8.30
N PRO A 56 5.12 3.58 7.16
CA PRO A 56 4.08 2.57 7.16
C PRO A 56 4.60 1.14 7.40
N VAL A 57 5.89 0.89 7.16
CA VAL A 57 6.52 -0.42 7.45
C VAL A 57 6.76 -0.54 8.94
N TYR A 58 7.36 0.49 9.55
CA TYR A 58 7.59 0.52 11.00
C TYR A 58 6.28 0.38 11.79
N LEU A 59 5.27 1.18 11.45
CA LEU A 59 3.99 1.11 12.15
C LEU A 59 3.29 -0.24 11.94
N ALA A 60 3.37 -0.82 10.74
CA ALA A 60 2.81 -2.15 10.50
C ALA A 60 3.54 -3.23 11.32
N ALA A 61 4.87 -3.15 11.44
CA ALA A 61 5.67 -4.10 12.20
C ALA A 61 5.43 -4.04 13.71
N VAL A 62 5.15 -2.84 14.26
CA VAL A 62 4.84 -2.66 15.69
C VAL A 62 3.44 -3.18 16.04
N LEU A 63 2.51 -3.14 15.08
CA LEU A 63 1.12 -3.57 15.28
C LEU A 63 0.87 -5.04 14.96
N GLU A 64 1.82 -5.68 14.27
CA GLU A 64 1.78 -7.09 13.89
C GLU A 64 2.14 -8.02 15.05
#